data_AF-A0A2V7I3Z0-F1
#
_entry.id   AF-A0A2V7I3Z0-F1
#
_cell.length_a   1.000
_cell.length_b   1.000
_cell.length_c   1.000
_cell.angle_alpha   90.00
_cell.angle_beta   90.00
_cell.angle_gamma   90.00
#
_symmetry.space_group_name_H-M   'P 1'
#
loop_
_entity.id
_entity.type
_entity.pdbx_description
1 polymer ?
#
loop_
_entity_poly.entity_id
_entity_poly.type
_entity_poly.pdbx_seq_one_letter_code
_entity_poly.pdbx_strand_id
1 'polypeptide(L)'
;MVKHFTDWLFASPHEPGSSWRVVAWWELRRIPFNVIVGVYGALCFVTFLWAITTSGQLQPGEDAVEPLALLAAPIGINVLYTLGWLVEVPARLLVPGLPSRFGPMLLKVGLGLGLFLITLPAALWSGYRLLQFAGIAS
;
A
#
# COMPACT_ATOMS: atom_id res chain seq x y z
N MET A 1 -1.40 21.18 -9.43
CA MET A 1 -0.44 20.06 -9.64
C MET A 1 -0.99 18.74 -9.11
N VAL A 2 -1.32 18.64 -7.81
CA VAL A 2 -1.84 17.38 -7.18
C VAL A 2 -3.08 16.82 -7.88
N LYS A 3 -4.09 17.65 -8.17
CA LYS A 3 -5.32 17.22 -8.85
C LYS A 3 -5.05 16.57 -10.22
N HIS A 4 -4.20 17.18 -11.05
CA HIS A 4 -3.84 16.62 -12.36
C HIS A 4 -3.12 15.28 -12.24
N PHE A 5 -2.25 15.13 -11.24
CA PHE A 5 -1.59 13.86 -10.96
C PHE A 5 -2.59 12.78 -10.53
N THR A 6 -3.51 13.09 -9.61
CA THR A 6 -4.54 12.13 -9.17
C THR A 6 -5.48 11.74 -10.30
N ASP A 7 -5.86 12.70 -11.13
CA ASP A 7 -6.71 12.46 -12.30
C ASP A 7 -6.01 11.54 -13.29
N TRP A 8 -4.70 11.74 -13.53
CA TRP A 8 -3.89 10.87 -14.39
C TRP A 8 -3.67 9.47 -13.78
N LEU A 9 -3.37 9.39 -12.47
CA LEU A 9 -3.10 8.14 -11.76
C LEU A 9 -4.30 7.19 -11.85
N PHE A 10 -5.51 7.74 -11.74
CA PHE A 10 -6.75 6.96 -11.80
C PHE A 10 -7.51 7.10 -13.14
N ALA A 11 -6.87 7.63 -14.17
CA ALA A 11 -7.44 7.67 -15.51
C ALA A 11 -7.56 6.25 -16.08
N SER A 12 -8.72 5.93 -16.67
CA SER A 12 -8.93 4.65 -17.34
C SER A 12 -8.00 4.47 -18.55
N PRO A 13 -7.48 3.26 -18.81
CA PRO A 13 -6.84 2.96 -20.09
C PRO A 13 -7.85 3.20 -21.21
N HIS A 14 -7.49 4.04 -22.18
CA HIS A 14 -8.34 4.29 -23.34
C HIS A 14 -8.19 3.13 -24.35
N GLU A 15 -9.36 2.68 -24.81
CA GLU A 15 -9.67 1.68 -25.82
C GLU A 15 -9.62 0.18 -25.45
N PRO A 16 -10.70 -0.56 -25.74
CA PRO A 16 -10.75 -2.01 -25.61
C PRO A 16 -9.96 -2.67 -26.75
N GLY A 17 -9.08 -3.61 -26.43
CA GLY A 17 -8.60 -4.55 -27.47
C GLY A 17 -7.24 -5.18 -27.26
N SER A 18 -6.34 -4.61 -26.44
CA SER A 18 -5.00 -5.17 -26.27
C SER A 18 -4.66 -5.39 -24.79
N SER A 19 -4.49 -6.66 -24.39
CA SER A 19 -4.02 -7.04 -23.06
C SER A 19 -2.69 -6.37 -22.73
N TRP A 20 -1.82 -6.17 -23.72
CA TRP A 20 -0.56 -5.46 -23.54
C TRP A 20 -0.74 -4.00 -23.12
N ARG A 21 -1.76 -3.30 -23.65
CA ARG A 21 -2.07 -1.93 -23.22
C ARG A 21 -2.53 -1.88 -21.76
N VAL A 22 -3.25 -2.90 -21.29
CA VAL A 22 -3.63 -3.04 -19.88
C VAL A 22 -2.38 -3.21 -19.03
N VAL A 23 -1.50 -4.15 -19.37
CA VAL A 23 -0.24 -4.36 -18.63
C VAL A 23 0.61 -3.09 -18.62
N ALA A 24 0.79 -2.43 -19.76
CA ALA A 24 1.53 -1.17 -19.86
C ALA A 24 0.91 -0.05 -19.01
N TRP A 25 -0.43 0.02 -18.93
CA TRP A 25 -1.14 0.99 -18.08
C TRP A 25 -0.83 0.77 -16.59
N TRP A 26 -0.75 -0.49 -16.14
CA TRP A 26 -0.33 -0.85 -14.80
C TRP A 26 1.16 -0.54 -14.59
N GLU A 27 2.05 -1.03 -15.43
CA GLU A 27 3.49 -0.83 -15.24
C GLU A 27 3.89 0.66 -15.20
N LEU A 28 3.23 1.52 -15.98
CA LEU A 28 3.44 2.98 -15.93
C LEU A 28 3.06 3.60 -14.57
N ARG A 29 2.11 3.00 -13.85
CA ARG A 29 1.63 3.46 -12.54
C ARG A 29 2.36 2.79 -11.38
N ARG A 30 3.22 1.80 -11.65
CA ARG A 30 4.02 1.12 -10.62
C ARG A 30 4.95 2.09 -9.90
N ILE A 31 5.60 2.98 -10.65
CA ILE A 31 6.50 3.99 -10.08
C ILE A 31 5.76 4.92 -9.09
N PRO A 32 4.70 5.65 -9.49
CA PRO A 32 3.99 6.53 -8.56
C PRO A 32 3.34 5.76 -7.41
N PHE A 33 2.83 4.55 -7.65
CA PHE A 33 2.32 3.69 -6.59
C PHE A 33 3.40 3.37 -5.54
N ASN A 34 4.58 2.92 -5.97
CA ASN A 34 5.70 2.61 -5.09
C ASN A 34 6.25 3.85 -4.36
N VAL A 35 6.23 5.02 -5.00
CA VAL A 35 6.60 6.29 -4.35
C VAL A 35 5.61 6.63 -3.24
N ILE A 36 4.30 6.56 -3.50
CA ILE A 36 3.26 6.82 -2.48
C ILE A 36 3.41 5.85 -1.30
N VAL A 37 3.48 4.56 -1.60
CA VAL A 37 3.64 3.50 -0.60
C VAL A 37 4.95 3.68 0.18
N GLY A 38 6.05 4.00 -0.49
CA GLY A 38 7.36 4.17 0.13
C GLY A 38 7.42 5.38 1.06
N VAL A 39 6.93 6.54 0.63
CA VAL A 39 6.88 7.75 1.47
C VAL A 39 5.95 7.54 2.65
N TYR A 40 4.75 7.03 2.42
CA TYR A 40 3.78 6.77 3.49
C TYR A 40 4.30 5.70 4.47
N GLY A 41 4.87 4.61 3.94
CA GLY A 41 5.50 3.56 4.71
C GLY A 41 6.65 4.06 5.59
N ALA A 42 7.51 4.94 5.06
CA ALA A 42 8.57 5.55 5.84
C ALA A 42 8.03 6.39 7.02
N LEU A 43 6.95 7.16 6.81
CA LEU A 43 6.29 7.92 7.88
C LEU A 43 5.68 7.02 8.95
N CYS A 44 4.96 5.96 8.55
CA CYS A 44 4.41 4.97 9.47
C CYS A 44 5.52 4.25 10.23
N PHE A 45 6.62 3.91 9.55
CA PHE A 45 7.75 3.22 10.15
C PHE A 45 8.46 4.08 11.20
N VAL A 46 8.74 5.36 10.91
CA VAL A 46 9.32 6.29 11.90
C VAL A 46 8.39 6.45 13.11
N THR A 47 7.08 6.59 12.87
CA THR A 47 6.07 6.68 13.94
C THR A 47 6.05 5.42 14.80
N PHE A 48 6.04 4.25 14.17
CA PHE A 48 6.10 2.97 14.83
C PHE A 48 7.35 2.86 15.70
N LEU A 49 8.54 3.11 15.13
CA LEU A 49 9.82 3.04 15.84
C LEU A 49 9.85 3.97 17.05
N TRP A 50 9.41 5.22 16.89
CA TRP A 50 9.33 6.16 18.00
C TRP A 50 8.38 5.66 19.10
N ALA A 51 7.20 5.16 18.73
CA ALA A 51 6.21 4.72 19.69
C ALA A 51 6.68 3.48 20.47
N ILE A 52 7.21 2.47 19.78
CA ILE A 52 7.66 1.23 20.39
C ILE A 52 8.92 1.43 21.24
N THR A 53 9.94 2.15 20.75
CA THR A 53 11.21 2.35 21.48
C THR A 53 11.06 3.19 22.73
N THR A 54 10.11 4.13 22.75
CA THR A 54 9.84 4.94 23.93
C THR A 54 8.86 4.27 24.89
N SER A 55 8.16 3.21 24.47
CA SER A 55 7.13 2.52 25.27
C SER A 55 7.65 1.81 26.52
N GLY A 56 8.94 1.47 26.55
CA GLY A 56 9.53 0.63 27.60
C GLY A 56 9.20 -0.87 27.48
N GLN A 57 8.47 -1.28 26.44
CA GLN A 57 8.05 -2.67 26.21
C GLN A 57 9.06 -3.52 25.41
N LEU A 58 10.02 -2.90 24.73
CA LEU A 58 11.06 -3.62 23.99
C LEU A 58 12.11 -4.18 24.96
N GLN A 59 12.24 -5.51 25.00
CA GLN A 59 13.30 -6.17 25.77
C GLN A 59 14.63 -6.13 24.99
N PRO A 60 15.78 -5.93 25.66
CA PRO A 60 17.07 -5.97 25.00
C PRO A 60 17.32 -7.32 24.30
N GLY A 61 17.38 -7.34 22.98
CA GLY A 61 17.69 -8.53 22.18
C GLY A 61 16.52 -9.17 21.41
N GLU A 62 15.28 -8.68 21.55
CA GLU A 62 14.14 -9.10 20.70
C GLU A 62 14.18 -8.47 19.29
N ASP A 63 15.05 -7.48 19.06
CA ASP A 63 15.17 -6.67 17.84
C ASP A 63 15.52 -7.44 16.55
N ALA A 64 15.86 -8.74 16.62
CA ALA A 64 16.36 -9.49 15.46
C ALA A 64 15.25 -10.09 14.57
N VAL A 65 14.03 -10.29 15.10
CA VAL A 65 12.93 -10.94 14.36
C VAL A 65 12.06 -9.92 13.60
N GLU A 66 11.96 -8.70 14.10
CA GLU A 66 11.16 -7.61 13.51
C GLU A 66 11.67 -7.08 12.15
N PRO A 67 12.99 -7.00 11.85
CA PRO A 67 13.50 -6.46 10.59
C PRO A 67 13.10 -7.28 9.36
N LEU A 68 12.97 -8.59 9.48
CA LEU A 68 12.59 -9.48 8.37
C LEU A 68 11.12 -9.32 7.98
N ALA A 69 10.23 -9.17 8.96
CA ALA A 69 8.81 -8.87 8.71
C ALA A 69 8.65 -7.50 8.03
N LEU A 70 9.47 -6.52 8.41
CA LEU A 70 9.52 -5.20 7.78
C LEU A 70 10.01 -5.25 6.33
N LEU A 71 10.98 -6.12 6.01
CA LEU A 71 11.44 -6.35 4.63
C LEU A 71 10.44 -7.14 3.77
N ALA A 72 9.59 -7.97 4.39
CA ALA A 72 8.54 -8.70 3.69
C ALA A 72 7.40 -7.79 3.19
N ALA A 73 7.12 -6.69 3.89
CA ALA A 73 6.01 -5.80 3.53
C ALA A 73 6.14 -5.14 2.14
N PRO A 74 7.29 -4.54 1.74
CA PRO A 74 7.49 -4.05 0.38
C PRO A 74 7.32 -5.11 -0.72
N ILE A 75 7.75 -6.34 -0.45
CA ILE A 75 7.59 -7.47 -1.37
C ILE A 75 6.11 -7.82 -1.52
N GLY A 76 5.41 -8.00 -0.39
CA GLY A 76 3.98 -8.31 -0.38
C GLY A 76 3.15 -7.26 -1.12
N ILE A 77 3.45 -5.97 -0.92
CA ILE A 77 2.77 -4.88 -1.61
C ILE A 77 3.01 -4.90 -3.13
N ASN A 78 4.23 -5.21 -3.58
CA ASN A 78 4.53 -5.34 -5.01
C ASN A 78 3.87 -6.58 -5.64
N VAL A 79 3.74 -7.67 -4.88
CA VAL A 79 2.98 -8.85 -5.31
C VAL A 79 1.49 -8.49 -5.47
N LEU A 80 0.90 -7.85 -4.46
CA LEU A 80 -0.50 -7.38 -4.50
C LEU A 80 -0.74 -6.41 -5.67
N TYR A 81 0.21 -5.53 -5.95
CA TYR A 81 0.15 -4.64 -7.11
C TYR A 81 0.11 -5.43 -8.43
N THR A 82 0.99 -6.43 -8.57
CA THR A 82 1.11 -7.25 -9.77
C THR A 82 -0.15 -8.09 -10.00
N LEU A 83 -0.85 -8.50 -8.93
CA LEU A 83 -2.16 -9.15 -9.04
C LEU A 83 -3.20 -8.26 -9.75
N GLY A 84 -3.06 -6.93 -9.73
CA GLY A 84 -3.99 -6.01 -10.38
C GLY A 84 -4.19 -6.30 -11.87
N TRP A 85 -3.12 -6.33 -12.66
CA TRP A 85 -3.22 -6.64 -14.09
C TRP A 85 -3.42 -8.13 -14.34
N LEU A 86 -2.91 -9.02 -13.48
CA LEU A 86 -3.16 -10.46 -13.56
C LEU A 86 -4.65 -10.81 -13.35
N VAL A 87 -5.40 -9.97 -12.64
CA VAL A 87 -6.86 -10.08 -12.50
C VAL A 87 -7.58 -9.35 -13.64
N GLU A 88 -7.14 -8.13 -13.98
CA GLU A 88 -7.81 -7.31 -15.00
C GLU A 88 -7.75 -7.92 -16.41
N VAL A 89 -6.61 -8.47 -16.81
CA VAL A 89 -6.45 -9.03 -18.16
C VAL A 89 -7.41 -10.21 -18.38
N PRO A 90 -7.44 -11.27 -17.55
CA PRO A 90 -8.42 -12.34 -17.68
C PRO A 90 -9.86 -11.84 -17.56
N ALA A 91 -10.16 -10.91 -16.65
CA ALA A 91 -11.51 -10.37 -16.50
C ALA A 91 -12.01 -9.69 -17.79
N ARG A 92 -11.14 -8.96 -18.49
CA ARG A 92 -11.48 -8.33 -19.78
C ARG A 92 -11.61 -9.32 -20.93
N LEU A 93 -10.87 -10.43 -20.89
CA LEU A 93 -11.00 -11.52 -21.86
C LEU A 93 -12.33 -12.29 -21.68
N LEU A 94 -12.75 -12.50 -20.43
CA LEU A 94 -13.98 -13.20 -20.10
C LEU A 94 -15.23 -12.30 -20.22
N VAL A 95 -15.08 -11.00 -20.00
CA VAL A 95 -16.17 -10.02 -20.02
C VAL A 95 -15.79 -8.85 -20.94
N PRO A 96 -16.07 -8.94 -22.26
CA PRO A 96 -15.71 -7.88 -23.22
C PRO A 96 -16.35 -6.52 -22.94
N GLY A 97 -17.48 -6.50 -22.22
CA GLY A 97 -18.17 -5.28 -21.78
C GLY A 97 -17.69 -4.69 -20.45
N LEU A 98 -16.57 -5.16 -19.90
CA LEU A 98 -16.10 -4.74 -18.59
C LEU A 98 -15.83 -3.22 -18.56
N PRO A 99 -16.37 -2.48 -17.57
CA PRO A 99 -16.22 -1.02 -17.53
C PRO A 99 -14.76 -0.57 -17.60
N SER A 100 -14.49 0.53 -18.31
CA SER A 100 -13.15 1.11 -18.41
C SER A 100 -12.58 1.50 -17.03
N ARG A 101 -13.46 1.79 -16.06
CA ARG A 101 -13.11 2.14 -14.67
C ARG A 101 -12.62 0.96 -13.83
N PHE A 102 -12.69 -0.28 -14.32
CA PHE A 102 -12.32 -1.47 -13.55
C PHE A 102 -10.85 -1.46 -13.09
N GLY A 103 -9.90 -1.21 -13.99
CA GLY A 103 -8.48 -1.08 -13.65
C GLY A 103 -8.19 0.02 -12.63
N PRO A 104 -8.66 1.27 -12.85
CA PRO A 104 -8.57 2.33 -11.85
C PRO A 104 -9.18 1.98 -10.50
N MET A 105 -10.29 1.23 -10.47
CA MET A 105 -10.91 0.76 -9.24
C MET A 105 -10.00 -0.25 -8.51
N LEU A 106 -9.45 -1.24 -9.20
CA LEU A 106 -8.51 -2.19 -8.63
C LEU A 106 -7.27 -1.49 -8.08
N LEU A 107 -6.72 -0.51 -8.80
CA LEU A 107 -5.59 0.29 -8.33
C LEU A 107 -5.93 1.07 -7.05
N LYS A 108 -7.11 1.69 -6.97
CA LYS A 108 -7.58 2.39 -5.76
C LYS A 108 -7.73 1.43 -4.58
N VAL A 109 -8.34 0.27 -4.80
CA VAL A 109 -8.52 -0.75 -3.75
C VAL A 109 -7.17 -1.27 -3.27
N GLY A 110 -6.27 -1.62 -4.19
CA GLY A 110 -4.93 -2.11 -3.86
C GLY A 110 -4.10 -1.06 -3.09
N LEU A 111 -4.16 0.21 -3.52
CA LEU A 111 -3.51 1.31 -2.80
C LEU A 111 -4.12 1.51 -1.40
N GLY A 112 -5.45 1.57 -1.30
CA GLY A 112 -6.15 1.74 -0.04
C GLY A 112 -5.84 0.61 0.96
N LEU A 113 -5.90 -0.65 0.49
CA LEU A 113 -5.54 -1.83 1.29
C LEU A 113 -4.08 -1.76 1.74
N GLY A 114 -3.15 -1.44 0.83
CA GLY A 114 -1.73 -1.34 1.15
C GLY A 114 -1.44 -0.28 2.22
N LEU A 115 -2.00 0.93 2.06
CA LEU A 115 -1.85 2.01 3.03
C LEU A 115 -2.49 1.66 4.38
N PHE A 116 -3.66 1.01 4.37
CA PHE A 116 -4.31 0.53 5.59
C PHE A 116 -3.42 -0.47 6.35
N LEU A 117 -2.88 -1.49 5.66
CA LEU A 117 -2.01 -2.49 6.27
C LEU A 117 -0.73 -1.89 6.85
N ILE A 118 -0.10 -0.95 6.13
CA ILE A 118 1.08 -0.21 6.60
C ILE A 118 0.76 0.60 7.88
N THR A 119 -0.47 1.10 8.00
CA THR A 119 -0.88 1.93 9.13
C THR A 119 -1.01 1.12 10.43
N LEU A 120 -1.41 -0.16 10.34
CA LEU A 120 -1.73 -0.99 11.51
C LEU A 120 -0.66 -0.96 12.61
N PRO A 121 0.62 -1.28 12.36
CA PRO A 121 1.64 -1.26 13.41
C PRO A 121 1.85 0.13 14.01
N ALA A 122 1.89 1.17 13.17
CA ALA A 122 2.06 2.55 13.63
C ALA A 122 0.89 3.00 14.51
N ALA A 123 -0.34 2.69 14.11
CA ALA A 123 -1.55 3.06 14.84
C ALA A 123 -1.67 2.32 16.18
N LEU A 124 -1.38 1.01 16.20
CA LEU A 124 -1.42 0.20 17.43
C LEU A 124 -0.45 0.73 18.47
N TRP A 125 0.82 0.93 18.10
CA TRP A 125 1.84 1.39 19.05
C TRP A 125 1.66 2.86 19.45
N SER A 126 1.24 3.72 18.52
CA SER A 126 0.90 5.10 18.87
C SER A 126 -0.29 5.16 19.83
N GLY A 127 -1.32 4.36 19.58
CA GLY A 127 -2.48 4.24 20.47
C GLY A 127 -2.06 3.78 21.87
N TYR A 128 -1.20 2.76 21.95
CA TYR A 128 -0.63 2.30 23.21
C TYR A 128 0.15 3.42 23.94
N ARG A 129 0.99 4.20 23.23
CA ARG A 129 1.69 5.35 23.84
C ARG A 129 0.76 6.45 24.33
N LEU A 130 -0.30 6.73 23.60
CA LEU A 130 -1.32 7.69 24.05
C LEU A 130 -1.99 7.21 25.34
N LEU A 131 -2.27 5.91 25.46
CA LEU A 131 -2.81 5.33 26.70
C LEU A 131 -1.82 5.39 27.87
N GLN A 132 -0.51 5.21 27.61
CA GLN A 132 0.52 5.42 28.64
C GLN A 132 0.59 6.89 29.10
N PHE A 133 0.51 7.86 28.19
CA PHE A 133 0.46 9.27 28.56
C PHE A 133 -0.80 9.64 29.35
N ALA A 134 -1.92 8.96 29.08
CA ALA A 134 -3.15 9.11 29.85
C ALA A 134 -3.11 8.40 31.22
N GLY A 135 -2.04 7.65 31.55
CA GLY A 135 -1.94 6.86 32.77
C GLY A 135 -2.86 5.63 32.80
N ILE A 136 -3.38 5.21 31.64
CA ILE A 136 -4.28 4.05 31.50
C ILE A 136 -3.50 2.75 31.29
N ALA A 137 -2.37 2.83 30.59
CA ALA A 137 -1.47 1.72 30.34
C ALA A 137 -0.11 1.95 31.02
N SER A 138 0.56 0.86 31.38
CA SER A 138 1.90 0.81 31.95
C SER A 138 2.84 0.10 31.01
#